data_AF-A0A256ZRV7-F1
#
_entry.id   AF-A0A256ZRV7-F1
#
_cell.length_a   1.000
_cell.length_b   1.000
_cell.length_c   1.000
_cell.angle_alpha   90.00
_cell.angle_beta   90.00
_cell.angle_gamma   90.00
#
_symmetry.space_group_name_H-M   'P 1'
#
loop_
_entity.id
_entity.type
_entity.pdbx_description
1 polymer ?
#
loop_
_entity_poly.entity_id
_entity_poly.type
_entity_poly.pdbx_seq_one_letter_code
_entity_poly.pdbx_strand_id
1 'polypeptide(L)'
;MAKNSDDKKESGKDNRDGRLLEERSSIDAGLDEVMQEKLDTLGKIRDIVGVGGKLEKDIEAVTQEEDAIEGVISSIRGDLRRVTLEIKRLHEAVLKQESSGDTGGLRDIDSKMSEVHKQKTRFLKDLVLKERELDKVSARKTKVLDEYSNVLGKRYNLEEKLDEVESREIELKERKLDIESRIGKEIGDLTRAIYSIDSELEEVGTKSSGDVMAARKKPPSTRDLLKEGALGAKKQAVEGEEKIEPFGGDVGRGVDEKPKPPKPEPQEMGGAAVDEKPKPPKPKPSKPEPPVMKEKAVEGKNEPPGGEVKIKPSKEEVKEKAKGFLDFLGGGKGDKEPKLSGESIRLLKEILPVLDSLLGKLPDDKIEEFSTTDDYEVYNELFEKVSDYKGTGEQKEFINVNTKNILGVIDNLLENLPDEEIERFSSSDSFKGYNRLLDLFGV
;
A
#
# COMPACT_ATOMS: atom_id res chain seq x y z
N MET A 1 68.63 -3.61 47.96
CA MET A 1 67.59 -2.88 47.20
C MET A 1 66.84 -3.90 46.35
N ALA A 2 65.67 -4.38 46.78
CA ALA A 2 64.68 -5.12 45.96
C ALA A 2 63.55 -5.65 46.87
N LYS A 3 62.74 -4.76 47.43
CA LYS A 3 61.40 -5.06 47.98
C LYS A 3 60.59 -3.78 47.82
N ASN A 4 59.60 -3.79 46.93
CA ASN A 4 58.47 -2.85 46.79
C ASN A 4 57.95 -2.85 45.35
N SER A 5 57.46 -3.98 44.85
CA SER A 5 56.79 -4.06 43.53
C SER A 5 55.44 -4.78 43.52
N ASP A 6 55.04 -5.46 44.60
CA ASP A 6 53.80 -6.26 44.60
C ASP A 6 52.57 -5.48 45.08
N ASP A 7 52.72 -4.46 45.94
CA ASP A 7 51.58 -3.66 46.45
C ASP A 7 50.92 -2.74 45.39
N LYS A 8 51.51 -2.58 44.20
CA LYS A 8 50.94 -1.73 43.13
C LYS A 8 50.02 -2.47 42.15
N LYS A 9 49.95 -3.81 42.20
CA LYS A 9 49.11 -4.60 41.29
C LYS A 9 47.70 -4.86 41.83
N GLU A 10 47.50 -4.91 43.13
CA GLU A 10 46.17 -5.16 43.74
C GLU A 10 45.25 -3.94 43.65
N SER A 11 45.75 -2.72 43.90
CA SER A 11 44.90 -1.50 43.88
C SER A 11 44.35 -1.12 42.49
N GLY A 12 44.84 -1.77 41.42
CA GLY A 12 44.41 -1.53 40.04
C GLY A 12 43.32 -2.49 39.55
N LYS A 13 43.05 -3.58 40.29
CA LYS A 13 42.05 -4.59 39.92
C LYS A 13 40.68 -4.27 40.51
N ASP A 14 40.62 -3.90 41.79
CA ASP A 14 39.38 -3.44 42.45
C ASP A 14 38.73 -2.23 41.76
N ASN A 15 39.56 -1.36 41.14
CA ASN A 15 39.09 -0.22 40.35
C ASN A 15 38.56 -0.57 38.95
N ARG A 16 38.85 -1.77 38.42
CA ARG A 16 38.34 -2.22 37.11
C ARG A 16 36.98 -2.89 37.25
N ASP A 17 36.83 -3.74 38.26
CA ASP A 17 35.62 -4.48 38.52
C ASP A 17 34.45 -3.53 38.85
N GLY A 18 34.71 -2.48 39.64
CA GLY A 18 33.75 -1.40 39.90
C GLY A 18 33.34 -0.62 38.64
N ARG A 19 34.26 -0.41 37.69
CA ARG A 19 33.97 0.31 36.44
C ARG A 19 33.10 -0.49 35.47
N LEU A 20 33.29 -1.80 35.38
CA LEU A 20 32.45 -2.65 34.53
C LEU A 20 31.02 -2.75 35.04
N LEU A 21 30.84 -2.79 36.37
CA LEU A 21 29.53 -2.77 36.99
C LEU A 21 28.83 -1.42 36.81
N GLU A 22 29.56 -0.31 36.93
CA GLU A 22 29.03 1.04 36.67
C GLU A 22 28.64 1.22 35.20
N GLU A 23 29.48 0.73 34.27
CA GLU A 23 29.17 0.76 32.83
C GLU A 23 27.94 -0.09 32.49
N ARG A 24 27.82 -1.29 33.08
CA ARG A 24 26.63 -2.15 32.94
C ARG A 24 25.36 -1.45 33.44
N SER A 25 25.43 -0.84 34.63
CA SER A 25 24.30 -0.10 35.20
C SER A 25 23.91 1.10 34.34
N SER A 26 24.88 1.79 33.74
CA SER A 26 24.61 2.90 32.82
C SER A 26 23.94 2.43 31.53
N ILE A 27 24.30 1.25 31.01
CA ILE A 27 23.67 0.68 29.82
C ILE A 27 22.25 0.20 30.12
N ASP A 28 22.03 -0.43 31.27
CA ASP A 28 20.69 -0.83 31.70
C ASP A 28 19.75 0.38 31.81
N ALA A 29 20.21 1.49 32.42
CA ALA A 29 19.45 2.73 32.47
C ALA A 29 19.17 3.32 31.08
N GLY A 30 20.17 3.28 30.17
CA GLY A 30 19.99 3.73 28.78
C GLY A 30 19.00 2.86 28.00
N LEU A 31 18.97 1.54 28.25
CA LEU A 31 17.99 0.64 27.65
C LEU A 31 16.58 0.94 28.13
N ASP A 32 16.40 1.22 29.42
CA ASP A 32 15.09 1.61 29.97
C ASP A 32 14.59 2.92 29.34
N GLU A 33 15.48 3.91 29.15
CA GLU A 33 15.17 5.18 28.48
C GLU A 33 14.75 4.96 27.01
N VAL A 34 15.52 4.17 26.26
CA VAL A 34 15.22 3.83 24.86
C VAL A 34 13.91 3.06 24.74
N MET A 35 13.63 2.13 25.66
CA MET A 35 12.37 1.40 25.69
C MET A 35 11.17 2.31 25.98
N GLN A 36 11.31 3.28 26.88
CA GLN A 36 10.26 4.26 27.14
C GLN A 36 10.02 5.16 25.92
N GLU A 37 11.08 5.65 25.28
CA GLU A 37 11.00 6.45 24.06
C GLU A 37 10.32 5.68 22.91
N LYS A 38 10.63 4.38 22.79
CA LYS A 38 10.00 3.47 21.83
C LYS A 38 8.49 3.34 22.06
N LEU A 39 8.08 3.10 23.30
CA LEU A 39 6.67 2.97 23.67
C LEU A 39 5.90 4.26 23.41
N ASP A 40 6.48 5.41 23.75
CA ASP A 40 5.87 6.71 23.52
C ASP A 40 5.70 7.00 22.01
N THR A 41 6.70 6.64 21.21
CA THR A 41 6.65 6.79 19.74
C THR A 41 5.60 5.89 19.12
N LEU A 42 5.54 4.62 19.53
CA LEU A 42 4.50 3.68 19.11
C LEU A 42 3.09 4.14 19.51
N GLY A 43 2.95 4.74 20.71
CA GLY A 43 1.70 5.34 21.16
C GLY A 43 1.23 6.46 20.23
N LYS A 44 2.13 7.39 19.88
CA LYS A 44 1.84 8.48 18.93
C LYS A 44 1.49 7.96 17.53
N ILE A 45 2.20 6.94 17.03
CA ILE A 45 1.89 6.30 15.74
C ILE A 45 0.47 5.71 15.76
N ARG A 46 0.10 5.00 16.84
CA ARG A 46 -1.24 4.43 17.00
C ARG A 46 -2.33 5.51 16.96
N ASP A 47 -2.13 6.62 17.65
CA ASP A 47 -3.09 7.73 17.65
C ASP A 47 -3.24 8.35 16.26
N ILE A 48 -2.14 8.54 15.54
CA ILE A 48 -2.12 9.03 14.16
C ILE A 48 -2.85 8.06 13.22
N VAL A 49 -2.61 6.75 13.33
CA VAL A 49 -3.36 5.73 12.57
C VAL A 49 -4.85 5.80 12.89
N GLY A 50 -5.23 6.03 14.14
CA GLY A 50 -6.62 6.22 14.55
C GLY A 50 -7.28 7.46 13.94
N VAL A 51 -6.53 8.55 13.77
CA VAL A 51 -6.99 9.76 13.05
C VAL A 51 -7.09 9.49 11.55
N GLY A 52 -6.07 8.85 10.96
CA GLY A 52 -6.05 8.45 9.55
C GLY A 52 -7.27 7.62 9.15
N GLY A 53 -7.60 6.59 9.94
CA GLY A 53 -8.78 5.76 9.68
C GLY A 53 -10.13 6.47 9.85
N LYS A 54 -10.20 7.63 10.52
CA LYS A 54 -11.40 8.49 10.51
C LYS A 54 -11.47 9.32 9.23
N LEU A 55 -10.34 9.90 8.83
CA LEU A 55 -10.24 10.69 7.60
C LEU A 55 -10.51 9.82 6.35
N GLU A 56 -10.07 8.56 6.32
CA GLU A 56 -10.42 7.61 5.25
C GLU A 56 -11.93 7.43 5.10
N LYS A 57 -12.67 7.30 6.22
CA LYS A 57 -14.13 7.22 6.19
C LYS A 57 -14.78 8.51 5.73
N ASP A 58 -14.23 9.65 6.12
CA ASP A 58 -14.71 10.96 5.67
C ASP A 58 -14.47 11.14 4.16
N ILE A 59 -13.34 10.66 3.62
CA ILE A 59 -13.07 10.63 2.18
C ILE A 59 -14.12 9.77 1.47
N GLU A 60 -14.35 8.54 1.95
CA GLU A 60 -15.35 7.64 1.37
C GLU A 60 -16.75 8.27 1.36
N ALA A 61 -17.16 8.89 2.47
CA ALA A 61 -18.46 9.55 2.57
C ALA A 61 -18.59 10.73 1.62
N VAL A 62 -17.53 11.54 1.44
CA VAL A 62 -17.52 12.67 0.52
C VAL A 62 -17.53 12.21 -0.93
N THR A 63 -16.81 11.14 -1.28
CA THR A 63 -16.85 10.54 -2.62
C THR A 63 -18.25 10.02 -2.95
N GLN A 64 -18.92 9.32 -2.03
CA GLN A 64 -20.31 8.88 -2.23
C GLN A 64 -21.29 10.05 -2.42
N GLU A 65 -21.07 11.16 -1.71
CA GLU A 65 -21.85 12.40 -1.87
C GLU A 65 -21.63 13.01 -3.27
N GLU A 66 -20.38 13.04 -3.74
CA GLU A 66 -19.97 13.51 -5.07
C GLU A 66 -20.65 12.70 -6.18
N ASP A 67 -20.51 11.37 -6.15
CA ASP A 67 -21.13 10.44 -7.12
C ASP A 67 -22.65 10.62 -7.21
N ALA A 68 -23.30 10.81 -6.06
CA ALA A 68 -24.74 11.03 -6.00
C ALA A 68 -25.15 12.34 -6.69
N ILE A 69 -24.38 13.42 -6.52
CA ILE A 69 -24.62 14.71 -7.17
C ILE A 69 -24.37 14.60 -8.67
N GLU A 70 -23.28 13.96 -9.10
CA GLU A 70 -22.97 13.73 -10.51
C GLU A 70 -24.03 12.90 -11.22
N GLY A 71 -24.57 11.88 -10.55
CA GLY A 71 -25.70 11.10 -11.04
C GLY A 71 -26.94 11.96 -11.30
N VAL A 72 -27.25 12.90 -10.39
CA VAL A 72 -28.35 13.87 -10.56
C VAL A 72 -28.08 14.83 -11.72
N ILE A 73 -26.87 15.37 -11.82
CA ILE A 73 -26.44 16.25 -12.92
C ILE A 73 -26.60 15.53 -14.27
N SER A 74 -26.18 14.27 -14.36
CA SER A 74 -26.31 13.45 -15.55
C SER A 74 -27.77 13.23 -15.95
N SER A 75 -28.65 12.99 -14.98
CA SER A 75 -30.09 12.91 -15.21
C SER A 75 -30.66 14.22 -15.76
N ILE A 76 -30.32 15.37 -15.15
CA ILE A 76 -30.77 16.70 -15.59
C ILE A 76 -30.27 17.01 -17.02
N ARG A 77 -29.01 16.70 -17.33
CA ARG A 77 -28.45 16.85 -18.69
C ARG A 77 -29.21 15.98 -19.70
N GLY A 78 -29.60 14.76 -19.31
CA GLY A 78 -30.45 13.88 -20.12
C GLY A 78 -31.83 14.48 -20.40
N ASP A 79 -32.50 15.02 -19.38
CA ASP A 79 -33.78 15.73 -19.52
C ASP A 79 -33.66 16.97 -20.41
N LEU A 80 -32.59 17.75 -20.24
CA LEU A 80 -32.32 18.93 -21.04
C LEU A 80 -32.14 18.60 -22.53
N ARG A 81 -31.47 17.48 -22.85
CA ARG A 81 -31.36 16.96 -24.23
C ARG A 81 -32.73 16.60 -24.79
N ARG A 82 -33.56 15.88 -24.03
CA ARG A 82 -34.94 15.52 -24.43
C ARG A 82 -35.78 16.76 -24.74
N VAL A 83 -35.79 17.73 -23.82
CA VAL A 83 -36.50 19.01 -23.97
C VAL A 83 -35.99 19.79 -25.19
N THR A 84 -34.68 19.80 -25.43
CA THR A 84 -34.09 20.49 -26.59
C THR A 84 -34.51 19.84 -27.91
N LEU A 85 -34.60 18.51 -27.98
CA LEU A 85 -35.14 17.81 -29.15
C LEU A 85 -36.62 18.13 -29.36
N GLU A 86 -37.40 18.21 -28.29
CA GLU A 86 -38.81 18.56 -28.37
C GLU A 86 -39.02 19.99 -28.89
N ILE A 87 -38.19 20.94 -28.47
CA ILE A 87 -38.19 22.30 -29.03
C ILE A 87 -37.95 22.26 -30.55
N LYS A 88 -36.97 21.48 -31.03
CA LYS A 88 -36.71 21.35 -32.47
C LYS A 88 -37.91 20.77 -33.22
N ARG A 89 -38.56 19.73 -32.68
CA ARG A 89 -39.77 19.15 -33.28
C ARG A 89 -40.93 20.13 -33.34
N LEU A 90 -41.15 20.92 -32.29
CA LEU A 90 -42.20 21.94 -32.27
C LEU A 90 -41.90 23.05 -33.28
N HIS A 91 -40.65 23.52 -33.42
CA HIS A 91 -40.27 24.46 -34.48
C HIS A 91 -40.53 23.91 -35.89
N GLU A 92 -40.20 22.64 -36.15
CA GLU A 92 -40.51 22.01 -37.43
C GLU A 92 -42.03 21.90 -37.67
N ALA A 93 -42.81 21.68 -36.61
CA ALA A 93 -44.27 21.65 -36.69
C ALA A 93 -44.85 23.05 -37.01
N VAL A 94 -44.32 24.12 -36.40
CA VAL A 94 -44.67 25.51 -36.75
C VAL A 94 -44.45 25.76 -38.24
N LEU A 95 -43.26 25.46 -38.76
CA LEU A 95 -42.93 25.68 -40.18
C LEU A 95 -43.87 24.94 -41.14
N LYS A 96 -44.29 23.72 -40.78
CA LYS A 96 -45.24 22.92 -41.57
C LYS A 96 -46.67 23.46 -41.52
N GLN A 97 -47.06 24.09 -40.43
CA GLN A 97 -48.40 24.61 -40.24
C GLN A 97 -48.57 26.02 -40.79
N GLU A 98 -47.53 26.85 -40.73
CA GLU A 98 -47.49 28.14 -41.43
C GLU A 98 -47.61 27.99 -42.94
N SER A 99 -47.03 26.92 -43.50
CA SER A 99 -47.11 26.61 -44.93
C SER A 99 -48.47 26.04 -45.38
N SER A 100 -49.32 25.59 -44.45
CA SER A 100 -50.67 25.10 -44.76
C SER A 100 -51.78 26.16 -44.63
N GLY A 101 -51.48 27.33 -44.05
CA GLY A 101 -52.43 28.43 -43.86
C GLY A 101 -53.47 28.21 -42.75
N ASP A 102 -53.36 27.12 -41.99
CA ASP A 102 -54.23 26.80 -40.86
C ASP A 102 -53.69 27.42 -39.55
N THR A 103 -54.28 28.53 -39.14
CA THR A 103 -53.85 29.30 -37.94
C THR A 103 -54.34 28.70 -36.62
N GLY A 104 -55.27 27.73 -36.66
CA GLY A 104 -55.89 27.16 -35.46
C GLY A 104 -54.92 26.36 -34.59
N GLY A 105 -54.13 25.47 -35.19
CA GLY A 105 -53.18 24.65 -34.43
C GLY A 105 -51.83 25.31 -34.12
N LEU A 106 -51.52 26.47 -34.72
CA LEU A 106 -50.37 27.28 -34.28
C LEU A 106 -50.46 27.65 -32.80
N ARG A 107 -51.67 27.97 -32.32
CA ARG A 107 -51.90 28.35 -30.91
C ARG A 107 -51.59 27.21 -29.95
N ASP A 108 -51.88 25.97 -30.34
CA ASP A 108 -51.57 24.78 -29.53
C ASP A 108 -50.07 24.49 -29.52
N ILE A 109 -49.40 24.68 -30.66
CA ILE A 109 -47.94 24.56 -30.75
C ILE A 109 -47.27 25.64 -29.90
N ASP A 110 -47.70 26.89 -29.96
CA ASP A 110 -47.17 28.00 -29.15
C ASP A 110 -47.33 27.74 -27.64
N SER A 111 -48.49 27.22 -27.24
CA SER A 111 -48.74 26.86 -25.84
C SER A 111 -47.77 25.77 -25.35
N LYS A 112 -47.59 24.71 -26.15
CA LYS A 112 -46.62 23.64 -25.88
C LYS A 112 -45.19 24.15 -25.89
N MET A 113 -44.83 25.00 -26.85
CA MET A 113 -43.52 25.62 -26.99
C MET A 113 -43.17 26.42 -25.72
N SER A 114 -44.10 27.26 -25.25
CA SER A 114 -43.96 28.00 -23.99
C SER A 114 -43.75 27.07 -22.79
N GLU A 115 -44.50 25.98 -22.68
CA GLU A 115 -44.34 25.02 -21.57
C GLU A 115 -42.99 24.30 -21.62
N VAL A 116 -42.57 23.83 -22.78
CA VAL A 116 -41.26 23.18 -22.99
C VAL A 116 -40.11 24.14 -22.69
N HIS A 117 -40.23 25.42 -23.06
CA HIS A 117 -39.26 26.45 -22.67
C HIS A 117 -39.21 26.67 -21.15
N LYS A 118 -40.35 26.69 -20.46
CA LYS A 118 -40.38 26.77 -18.98
C LYS A 118 -39.68 25.58 -18.34
N GLN A 119 -39.91 24.37 -18.85
CA GLN A 119 -39.21 23.16 -18.39
C GLN A 119 -37.70 23.28 -18.62
N LYS A 120 -37.27 23.71 -19.81
CA LYS A 120 -35.85 23.97 -20.11
C LYS A 120 -35.23 24.93 -19.09
N THR A 121 -35.89 26.05 -18.81
CA THR A 121 -35.40 27.04 -17.84
C THR A 121 -35.30 26.47 -16.43
N ARG A 122 -36.24 25.60 -16.01
CA ARG A 122 -36.17 24.92 -14.70
C ARG A 122 -34.97 23.99 -14.64
N PHE A 123 -34.81 23.10 -15.62
CA PHE A 123 -33.67 22.18 -15.67
C PHE A 123 -32.32 22.90 -15.70
N LEU A 124 -32.22 24.03 -16.41
CA LEU A 124 -30.99 24.85 -16.40
C LEU A 124 -30.70 25.44 -15.02
N LYS A 125 -31.72 25.90 -14.28
CA LYS A 125 -31.53 26.40 -12.91
C LYS A 125 -31.10 25.28 -11.96
N ASP A 126 -31.74 24.13 -12.05
CA ASP A 126 -31.44 22.98 -11.21
C ASP A 126 -30.03 22.46 -11.50
N LEU A 127 -29.61 22.45 -12.77
CA LEU A 127 -28.25 22.10 -13.17
C LEU A 127 -27.21 23.01 -12.51
N VAL A 128 -27.38 24.33 -12.63
CA VAL A 128 -26.46 25.31 -12.02
C VAL A 128 -26.40 25.18 -10.49
N LEU A 129 -27.54 24.89 -9.85
CA LEU A 129 -27.56 24.67 -8.40
C LEU A 129 -26.79 23.40 -8.02
N LYS A 130 -26.95 22.31 -8.78
CA LYS A 130 -26.25 21.05 -8.53
C LYS A 130 -24.75 21.11 -8.84
N GLU A 131 -24.35 21.81 -9.90
CA GLU A 131 -22.94 22.08 -10.19
C GLU A 131 -22.28 22.88 -9.05
N ARG A 132 -22.97 23.87 -8.47
CA ARG A 132 -22.47 24.57 -7.28
C ARG A 132 -22.41 23.68 -6.02
N GLU A 133 -23.32 22.73 -5.88
CA GLU A 133 -23.24 21.75 -4.78
C GLU A 133 -22.03 20.83 -4.98
N LEU A 134 -21.77 20.39 -6.21
CA LEU A 134 -20.60 19.60 -6.58
C LEU A 134 -19.30 20.35 -6.22
N ASP A 135 -19.17 21.62 -6.62
CA ASP A 135 -18.00 22.44 -6.28
C ASP A 135 -17.71 22.48 -4.77
N LYS A 136 -18.75 22.53 -3.94
CA LYS A 136 -18.61 22.54 -2.47
C LYS A 136 -18.15 21.19 -1.93
N VAL A 137 -18.65 20.10 -2.51
CA VAL A 137 -18.26 18.74 -2.13
C VAL A 137 -16.82 18.47 -2.55
N SER A 138 -16.43 18.83 -3.78
CA SER A 138 -15.06 18.70 -4.24
C SER A 138 -14.09 19.55 -3.39
N ALA A 139 -14.45 20.78 -3.02
CA ALA A 139 -13.65 21.58 -2.09
C ALA A 139 -13.49 20.95 -0.70
N ARG A 140 -14.55 20.29 -0.19
CA ARG A 140 -14.46 19.50 1.05
C ARG A 140 -13.54 18.30 0.88
N LYS A 141 -13.63 17.59 -0.25
CA LYS A 141 -12.80 16.43 -0.58
C LYS A 141 -11.32 16.79 -0.55
N THR A 142 -10.93 17.86 -1.26
CA THR A 142 -9.56 18.39 -1.26
C THR A 142 -9.07 18.67 0.16
N LYS A 143 -9.89 19.33 0.98
CA LYS A 143 -9.51 19.64 2.36
C LYS A 143 -9.26 18.39 3.21
N VAL A 144 -10.12 17.36 3.10
CA VAL A 144 -9.94 16.10 3.85
C VAL A 144 -8.70 15.35 3.35
N LEU A 145 -8.44 15.36 2.03
CA LEU A 145 -7.24 14.76 1.45
C LEU A 145 -5.95 15.46 1.92
N ASP A 146 -5.95 16.80 1.99
CA ASP A 146 -4.82 17.57 2.54
C ASP A 146 -4.58 17.22 4.01
N GLU A 147 -5.64 17.13 4.82
CA GLU A 147 -5.55 16.71 6.22
C GLU A 147 -4.99 15.29 6.34
N TYR A 148 -5.44 14.37 5.47
CA TYR A 148 -4.95 12.99 5.42
C TYR A 148 -3.47 12.90 5.03
N SER A 149 -3.05 13.63 4.00
CA SER A 149 -1.66 13.73 3.57
C SER A 149 -0.75 14.24 4.70
N ASN A 150 -1.20 15.26 5.44
CA ASN A 150 -0.49 15.77 6.62
C ASN A 150 -0.35 14.71 7.74
N VAL A 151 -1.38 13.90 7.95
CA VAL A 151 -1.36 12.79 8.92
C VAL A 151 -0.36 11.70 8.49
N LEU A 152 -0.32 11.36 7.19
CA LEU A 152 0.67 10.43 6.64
C LEU A 152 2.10 10.95 6.79
N GLY A 153 2.36 12.21 6.50
CA GLY A 153 3.69 12.82 6.68
C GLY A 153 4.14 12.79 8.14
N LYS A 154 3.24 13.07 9.09
CA LYS A 154 3.55 12.94 10.53
C LYS A 154 3.83 11.50 10.94
N ARG A 155 3.11 10.52 10.36
CA ARG A 155 3.33 9.10 10.59
C ARG A 155 4.73 8.68 10.13
N TYR A 156 5.09 9.03 8.90
CA TYR A 156 6.41 8.72 8.33
C TYR A 156 7.55 9.24 9.22
N ASN A 157 7.46 10.50 9.68
CA ASN A 157 8.45 11.08 10.57
C ASN A 157 8.55 10.39 11.94
N LEU A 158 7.47 9.75 12.41
CA LEU A 158 7.52 8.95 13.65
C LEU A 158 8.06 7.55 13.41
N GLU A 159 7.80 6.96 12.24
CA GLU A 159 8.37 5.67 11.84
C GLU A 159 9.89 5.80 11.68
N GLU A 160 10.40 6.87 11.06
CA GLU A 160 11.84 7.14 10.99
C GLU A 160 12.47 7.27 12.40
N LYS A 161 11.82 8.00 13.31
CA LYS A 161 12.27 8.09 14.71
C LYS A 161 12.24 6.74 15.42
N LEU A 162 11.27 5.89 15.10
CA LEU A 162 11.19 4.55 15.66
C LEU A 162 12.41 3.74 15.22
N ASP A 163 12.78 3.79 13.94
CA ASP A 163 13.96 3.11 13.41
C ASP A 163 15.27 3.60 14.08
N GLU A 164 15.39 4.91 14.34
CA GLU A 164 16.51 5.49 15.09
C GLU A 164 16.57 4.98 16.55
N VAL A 165 15.42 4.88 17.21
CA VAL A 165 15.30 4.34 18.57
C VAL A 165 15.66 2.85 18.60
N GLU A 166 15.21 2.06 17.62
CA GLU A 166 15.54 0.64 17.51
C GLU A 166 17.03 0.41 17.23
N SER A 167 17.64 1.26 16.42
CA SER A 167 19.09 1.22 16.18
C SER A 167 19.87 1.46 17.47
N ARG A 168 19.49 2.48 18.26
CA ARG A 168 20.09 2.72 19.60
C ARG A 168 19.86 1.55 20.56
N GLU A 169 18.69 0.92 20.51
CA GLU A 169 18.36 -0.27 21.32
C GLU A 169 19.33 -1.42 21.02
N ILE A 170 19.60 -1.68 19.74
CA ILE A 170 20.52 -2.72 19.28
C ILE A 170 21.95 -2.42 19.76
N GLU A 171 22.44 -1.19 19.55
CA GLU A 171 23.79 -0.79 19.97
C GLU A 171 24.00 -0.96 21.49
N LEU A 172 23.01 -0.57 22.30
CA LEU A 172 23.09 -0.74 23.75
C LEU A 172 23.07 -2.22 24.15
N LYS A 173 22.27 -3.06 23.49
CA LYS A 173 22.26 -4.51 23.72
C LYS A 173 23.59 -5.16 23.36
N GLU A 174 24.21 -4.77 22.26
CA GLU A 174 25.54 -5.27 21.87
C GLU A 174 26.61 -4.88 22.89
N ARG A 175 26.62 -3.61 23.34
CA ARG A 175 27.53 -3.15 24.40
C ARG A 175 27.31 -3.89 25.71
N LYS A 176 26.06 -4.17 26.07
CA LYS A 176 25.72 -4.98 27.25
C LYS A 176 26.34 -6.38 27.16
N LEU A 177 26.19 -7.05 26.02
CA LEU A 177 26.76 -8.37 25.79
C LEU A 177 28.30 -8.38 25.86
N ASP A 178 28.98 -7.34 25.33
CA ASP A 178 30.44 -7.22 25.45
C ASP A 178 30.88 -7.10 26.91
N ILE A 179 30.22 -6.25 27.70
CA ILE A 179 30.54 -6.09 29.12
C ILE A 179 30.26 -7.36 29.90
N GLU A 180 29.14 -8.04 29.64
CA GLU A 180 28.84 -9.33 30.27
C GLU A 180 29.89 -10.40 29.92
N SER A 181 30.41 -10.40 28.68
CA SER A 181 31.53 -11.26 28.28
C SER A 181 32.82 -10.94 29.05
N ARG A 182 33.13 -9.66 29.23
CA ARG A 182 34.31 -9.19 29.97
C ARG A 182 34.22 -9.55 31.46
N ILE A 183 33.07 -9.30 32.09
CA ILE A 183 32.78 -9.70 33.47
C ILE A 183 32.92 -11.23 33.61
N GLY A 184 32.36 -12.01 32.66
CA GLY A 184 32.46 -13.46 32.66
C GLY A 184 33.91 -13.98 32.59
N LYS A 185 34.76 -13.33 31.77
CA LYS A 185 36.20 -13.63 31.70
C LYS A 185 36.91 -13.34 33.02
N GLU A 186 36.64 -12.18 33.64
CA GLU A 186 37.25 -11.81 34.93
C GLU A 186 36.84 -12.77 36.05
N ILE A 187 35.57 -13.16 36.12
CA ILE A 187 35.09 -14.19 37.06
C ILE A 187 35.81 -15.53 36.82
N GLY A 188 35.98 -15.93 35.54
CA GLY A 188 36.69 -17.16 35.19
C GLY A 188 38.18 -17.14 35.52
N ASP A 189 38.84 -15.99 35.40
CA ASP A 189 40.23 -15.79 35.81
C ASP A 189 40.36 -15.82 37.34
N LEU A 190 39.46 -15.15 38.07
CA LEU A 190 39.42 -15.17 39.54
C LEU A 190 39.18 -16.59 40.08
N THR A 191 38.24 -17.32 39.48
CA THR A 191 37.93 -18.70 39.85
C THR A 191 39.15 -19.61 39.70
N ARG A 192 39.91 -19.47 38.60
CA ARG A 192 41.17 -20.22 38.40
C ARG A 192 42.22 -19.85 39.42
N ALA A 193 42.37 -18.56 39.75
CA ALA A 193 43.29 -18.11 40.78
C ALA A 193 42.95 -18.70 42.17
N ILE A 194 41.67 -18.74 42.54
CA ILE A 194 41.21 -19.37 43.79
C ILE A 194 41.57 -20.86 43.80
N TYR A 195 41.29 -21.61 42.73
CA TYR A 195 41.66 -23.02 42.66
C TYR A 195 43.17 -23.26 42.79
N SER A 196 44.00 -22.38 42.23
CA SER A 196 45.46 -22.45 42.38
C SER A 196 45.87 -22.22 43.84
N ILE A 197 45.30 -21.21 44.51
CA ILE A 197 45.56 -20.93 45.94
C ILE A 197 45.12 -22.11 46.81
N ASP A 198 43.93 -22.67 46.58
CA ASP A 198 43.45 -23.85 47.32
C ASP A 198 44.39 -25.05 47.15
N SER A 199 44.89 -25.28 45.94
CA SER A 199 45.87 -26.35 45.67
C SER A 199 47.20 -26.11 46.41
N GLU A 200 47.70 -24.87 46.38
CA GLU A 200 48.92 -24.50 47.12
C GLU A 200 48.74 -24.66 48.64
N LEU A 201 47.57 -24.31 49.18
CA LEU A 201 47.24 -24.49 50.59
C LEU A 201 47.15 -25.97 50.99
N GLU A 202 46.63 -26.85 50.14
CA GLU A 202 46.65 -28.31 50.37
C GLU A 202 48.08 -28.86 50.41
N GLU A 203 48.97 -28.38 49.52
CA GLU A 203 50.39 -28.74 49.54
C GLU A 203 51.12 -28.25 50.81
N VAL A 204 50.78 -27.07 51.32
CA VAL A 204 51.35 -26.55 52.58
C VAL A 204 50.77 -27.28 53.81
N GLY A 205 49.49 -27.65 53.77
CA GLY A 205 48.83 -28.45 54.80
C GLY A 205 49.42 -29.84 54.94
N THR A 206 49.77 -30.49 53.83
CA THR A 206 50.43 -31.81 53.84
C THR A 206 51.89 -31.74 54.30
N LYS A 207 52.60 -30.63 54.03
CA LYS A 207 53.98 -30.41 54.53
C LYS A 207 54.04 -30.02 56.02
N SER A 208 53.01 -29.37 56.57
CA SER A 208 52.94 -29.02 58.00
C SER A 208 52.28 -30.12 58.88
N SER A 209 51.50 -31.02 58.28
CA SER A 209 50.92 -32.19 58.96
C SER A 209 51.92 -33.34 59.19
N GLY A 210 53.21 -33.11 58.97
CA GLY A 210 54.28 -34.00 59.42
C GLY A 210 54.47 -34.02 60.94
N ASP A 211 53.99 -33.02 61.68
CA ASP A 211 54.31 -32.88 63.12
C ASP A 211 53.13 -32.71 64.10
N VAL A 212 51.86 -32.64 63.67
CA VAL A 212 50.74 -32.60 64.63
C VAL A 212 49.53 -33.40 64.15
N MET A 213 49.58 -34.72 64.33
CA MET A 213 48.39 -35.57 64.39
C MET A 213 47.79 -35.50 65.79
N ALA A 214 46.73 -34.70 65.99
CA ALA A 214 45.57 -35.05 66.81
C ALA A 214 44.52 -33.92 66.84
N ALA A 215 43.29 -34.26 66.46
CA ALA A 215 42.05 -33.55 66.76
C ALA A 215 41.81 -32.18 66.07
N ARG A 216 41.32 -32.19 64.83
CA ARG A 216 40.36 -31.16 64.36
C ARG A 216 39.24 -31.80 63.55
N LYS A 217 37.99 -31.53 63.98
CA LYS A 217 36.76 -31.86 63.25
C LYS A 217 36.86 -31.26 61.84
N LYS A 218 36.57 -32.07 60.81
CA LYS A 218 36.49 -31.63 59.41
C LYS A 218 35.57 -30.40 59.29
N PRO A 219 36.04 -29.24 58.79
CA PRO A 219 35.12 -28.24 58.28
C PRO A 219 34.38 -28.80 57.05
N PRO A 220 33.11 -28.40 56.81
CA PRO A 220 32.35 -28.84 55.65
C PRO A 220 33.09 -28.49 54.37
N SER A 221 33.04 -29.41 53.41
CA SER A 221 33.73 -29.25 52.13
C SER A 221 33.14 -28.08 51.36
N THR A 222 33.98 -27.27 50.70
CA THR A 222 33.57 -26.25 49.72
C THR A 222 32.67 -26.81 48.61
N ARG A 223 32.66 -28.14 48.43
CA ARG A 223 31.71 -28.87 47.57
C ARG A 223 30.25 -28.77 48.03
N ASP A 224 30.00 -28.55 49.32
CA ASP A 224 28.66 -28.38 49.87
C ASP A 224 28.14 -26.94 49.70
N LEU A 225 29.04 -25.94 49.70
CA LEU A 225 28.70 -24.53 49.46
C LEU A 225 28.49 -24.20 47.96
N LEU A 226 29.21 -24.86 47.06
CA LEU A 226 29.05 -24.69 45.61
C LEU A 226 27.76 -25.32 45.06
N LYS A 227 27.16 -26.29 45.75
CA LYS A 227 25.86 -26.85 45.37
C LYS A 227 24.71 -25.90 45.64
N GLU A 228 24.78 -25.06 46.68
CA GLU A 228 23.73 -24.07 46.95
C GLU A 228 23.78 -22.86 45.99
N GLY A 229 24.98 -22.41 45.58
CA GLY A 229 25.11 -21.33 44.59
C GLY A 229 24.68 -21.73 43.16
N ALA A 230 25.00 -22.97 42.73
CA ALA A 230 24.67 -23.44 41.38
C ALA A 230 23.18 -23.84 41.21
N LEU A 231 22.47 -24.16 42.29
CA LEU A 231 21.03 -24.44 42.26
C LEU A 231 20.17 -23.17 42.22
N GLY A 232 20.69 -22.01 42.65
CA GLY A 232 20.02 -20.71 42.50
C GLY A 232 19.99 -20.21 41.06
N ALA A 233 21.12 -20.30 40.35
CA ALA A 233 21.26 -19.81 38.98
C ALA A 233 20.51 -20.65 37.93
N LYS A 234 20.28 -21.95 38.19
CA LYS A 234 19.46 -22.80 37.30
C LYS A 234 17.95 -22.67 37.51
N LYS A 235 17.49 -22.11 38.63
CA LYS A 235 16.05 -21.88 38.87
C LYS A 235 15.52 -20.61 38.20
N GLN A 236 16.35 -19.57 38.05
CA GLN A 236 15.96 -18.33 37.36
C GLN A 236 16.02 -18.41 35.83
N ALA A 237 16.72 -19.39 35.25
CA ALA A 237 16.77 -19.59 33.80
C ALA A 237 15.62 -20.46 33.23
N VAL A 238 14.71 -20.97 34.09
CA VAL A 238 13.56 -21.82 33.67
C VAL A 238 12.20 -21.12 33.90
N GLU A 239 12.17 -19.96 34.56
CA GLU A 239 10.93 -19.16 34.77
C GLU A 239 10.76 -18.00 33.78
N GLY A 240 11.60 -17.91 32.73
CA GLY A 240 11.54 -16.84 31.71
C GLY A 240 10.95 -17.24 30.36
N GLU A 241 10.50 -18.49 30.16
CA GLU A 241 9.73 -18.87 28.97
C GLU A 241 8.24 -18.70 29.24
N GLU A 242 7.77 -17.46 29.18
CA GLU A 242 6.34 -17.18 29.05
C GLU A 242 5.88 -17.67 27.68
N LYS A 243 5.15 -18.79 27.69
CA LYS A 243 4.30 -19.25 26.60
C LYS A 243 3.35 -18.13 26.19
N ILE A 244 3.57 -17.57 25.01
CA ILE A 244 2.55 -16.84 24.27
C ILE A 244 1.69 -17.90 23.57
N GLU A 245 0.50 -18.16 24.10
CA GLU A 245 -0.61 -18.75 23.35
C GLU A 245 -1.92 -17.97 23.64
N PRO A 246 -2.88 -18.00 22.69
CA PRO A 246 -3.73 -16.87 22.39
C PRO A 246 -5.01 -16.87 23.22
N PHE A 247 -5.33 -15.75 23.87
CA PHE A 247 -6.63 -15.56 24.53
C PHE A 247 -7.67 -15.05 23.54
N GLY A 248 -8.52 -15.97 23.09
CA GLY A 248 -9.91 -15.68 22.77
C GLY A 248 -10.80 -15.98 23.98
N GLY A 249 -11.82 -15.15 24.19
CA GLY A 249 -13.13 -15.61 24.67
C GLY A 249 -13.45 -15.52 26.17
N ASP A 250 -14.06 -14.39 26.54
CA ASP A 250 -15.44 -14.27 27.05
C ASP A 250 -15.83 -14.62 28.51
N VAL A 251 -16.83 -13.85 28.98
CA VAL A 251 -17.74 -13.97 30.16
C VAL A 251 -17.15 -13.64 31.55
N GLY A 252 -17.70 -12.77 32.42
CA GLY A 252 -18.91 -11.93 32.42
C GLY A 252 -19.35 -11.58 33.87
N ARG A 253 -20.15 -10.50 33.99
CA ARG A 253 -21.10 -10.08 35.07
C ARG A 253 -20.66 -9.19 36.26
N GLY A 254 -21.48 -8.12 36.44
CA GLY A 254 -21.61 -7.29 37.65
C GLY A 254 -22.10 -5.86 37.33
N VAL A 255 -23.25 -5.68 36.67
CA VAL A 255 -24.52 -5.12 37.22
C VAL A 255 -24.41 -3.67 37.75
N ASP A 256 -25.00 -2.72 37.02
CA ASP A 256 -25.92 -1.72 37.60
C ASP A 256 -26.90 -1.16 36.54
N GLU A 257 -28.13 -0.91 36.99
CA GLU A 257 -29.36 -0.75 36.21
C GLU A 257 -29.68 0.70 35.79
N LYS A 258 -30.24 0.82 34.56
CA LYS A 258 -31.36 1.70 34.08
C LYS A 258 -31.15 3.22 33.89
N PRO A 259 -32.01 3.91 33.08
CA PRO A 259 -33.14 3.43 32.28
C PRO A 259 -33.04 3.73 30.76
N LYS A 260 -33.82 2.97 29.99
CA LYS A 260 -33.96 3.04 28.52
C LYS A 260 -35.18 3.91 28.14
N PRO A 261 -35.11 4.79 27.13
CA PRO A 261 -36.28 5.48 26.59
C PRO A 261 -37.12 4.56 25.68
N PRO A 262 -38.40 4.90 25.44
CA PRO A 262 -39.41 3.98 24.91
C PRO A 262 -39.22 3.72 23.42
N LYS A 263 -39.53 2.48 23.02
CA LYS A 263 -39.56 2.02 21.63
C LYS A 263 -41.00 2.20 21.10
N PRO A 264 -41.21 2.77 19.90
CA PRO A 264 -42.54 2.93 19.34
C PRO A 264 -43.11 1.60 18.84
N GLU A 265 -44.43 1.47 18.99
CA GLU A 265 -45.27 0.36 18.53
C GLU A 265 -45.22 0.22 16.99
N PRO A 266 -45.18 -1.01 16.44
CA PRO A 266 -45.53 -1.24 15.05
C PRO A 266 -47.04 -1.44 14.92
N GLN A 267 -47.63 -0.61 14.08
CA GLN A 267 -49.01 -0.73 13.60
C GLN A 267 -49.20 -2.04 12.81
N GLU A 268 -50.32 -2.69 13.05
CA GLU A 268 -50.89 -3.71 12.17
C GLU A 268 -51.20 -3.10 10.80
N MET A 269 -50.69 -3.71 9.73
CA MET A 269 -51.26 -3.57 8.38
C MET A 269 -51.23 -4.93 7.69
N GLY A 270 -52.38 -5.28 7.11
CA GLY A 270 -52.71 -6.56 6.52
C GLY A 270 -51.93 -6.92 5.26
N GLY A 271 -52.09 -8.19 4.88
CA GLY A 271 -51.26 -8.87 3.90
C GLY A 271 -51.55 -8.59 2.44
N ALA A 272 -50.67 -9.16 1.62
CA ALA A 272 -50.96 -9.71 0.30
C ALA A 272 -49.84 -10.71 -0.02
N ALA A 273 -50.23 -11.95 -0.33
CA ALA A 273 -49.34 -13.02 -0.76
C ALA A 273 -48.76 -12.75 -2.15
N VAL A 274 -47.48 -13.02 -2.37
CA VAL A 274 -46.89 -13.19 -3.71
C VAL A 274 -45.83 -14.31 -3.65
N ASP A 275 -45.96 -15.23 -4.60
CA ASP A 275 -45.24 -16.50 -4.78
C ASP A 275 -43.70 -16.43 -4.70
N GLU A 276 -43.13 -17.34 -3.89
CA GLU A 276 -41.70 -17.69 -3.91
C GLU A 276 -41.37 -18.57 -5.14
N LYS A 277 -40.47 -18.07 -6.00
CA LYS A 277 -39.73 -18.91 -6.95
C LYS A 277 -38.52 -19.58 -6.27
N PRO A 278 -38.17 -20.82 -6.64
CA PRO A 278 -37.17 -21.61 -5.94
C PRO A 278 -35.73 -21.18 -6.22
N LYS A 279 -34.91 -21.20 -5.17
CA LYS A 279 -33.44 -21.03 -5.20
C LYS A 279 -32.76 -22.19 -5.94
N PRO A 280 -31.68 -21.93 -6.72
CA PRO A 280 -30.85 -22.99 -7.30
C PRO A 280 -29.97 -23.69 -6.25
N PRO A 281 -29.60 -24.97 -6.46
CA PRO A 281 -28.84 -25.75 -5.49
C PRO A 281 -27.36 -25.35 -5.42
N LYS A 282 -26.83 -25.36 -4.19
CA LYS A 282 -25.40 -25.17 -3.89
C LYS A 282 -24.56 -26.33 -4.44
N PRO A 283 -23.38 -26.08 -5.03
CA PRO A 283 -22.46 -27.13 -5.46
C PRO A 283 -21.79 -27.81 -4.25
N LYS A 284 -21.65 -29.14 -4.32
CA LYS A 284 -20.92 -29.97 -3.35
C LYS A 284 -19.40 -29.79 -3.51
N PRO A 285 -18.61 -29.85 -2.42
CA PRO A 285 -17.15 -29.81 -2.50
C PRO A 285 -16.59 -31.15 -2.98
N SER A 286 -15.82 -31.11 -4.07
CA SER A 286 -15.00 -32.24 -4.54
C SER A 286 -13.70 -32.31 -3.76
N LYS A 287 -13.42 -33.51 -3.25
CA LYS A 287 -12.23 -33.89 -2.49
C LYS A 287 -11.08 -34.19 -3.48
N PRO A 288 -9.85 -33.71 -3.27
CA PRO A 288 -8.73 -34.08 -4.12
C PRO A 288 -8.10 -35.41 -3.64
N GLU A 289 -8.00 -36.39 -4.53
CA GLU A 289 -7.09 -37.53 -4.38
C GLU A 289 -5.73 -37.21 -5.03
N PRO A 290 -4.59 -37.64 -4.44
CA PRO A 290 -3.26 -37.35 -4.95
C PRO A 290 -2.81 -38.35 -6.03
N PRO A 291 -2.09 -37.93 -7.09
CA PRO A 291 -1.46 -38.87 -7.99
C PRO A 291 -0.10 -39.34 -7.48
N VAL A 292 0.05 -40.66 -7.58
CA VAL A 292 1.21 -41.50 -7.26
C VAL A 292 2.34 -41.26 -8.26
N MET A 293 3.57 -41.12 -7.75
CA MET A 293 4.82 -41.16 -8.53
C MET A 293 5.05 -42.55 -9.15
N LYS A 294 5.43 -42.60 -10.43
CA LYS A 294 6.31 -43.64 -10.98
C LYS A 294 7.22 -43.07 -12.06
N GLU A 295 8.53 -43.15 -11.80
CA GLU A 295 9.61 -43.03 -12.76
C GLU A 295 9.60 -44.19 -13.77
N LYS A 296 9.98 -43.93 -15.02
CA LYS A 296 11.08 -44.64 -15.71
C LYS A 296 11.41 -44.00 -17.07
N ALA A 297 12.71 -43.93 -17.34
CA ALA A 297 13.36 -43.40 -18.53
C ALA A 297 13.34 -44.38 -19.74
N VAL A 298 13.58 -43.84 -20.95
CA VAL A 298 14.65 -44.20 -21.92
C VAL A 298 14.25 -43.82 -23.37
N GLU A 299 15.26 -43.26 -24.06
CA GLU A 299 15.49 -42.90 -25.47
C GLU A 299 14.66 -43.53 -26.61
N GLY A 300 14.47 -42.75 -27.69
CA GLY A 300 14.78 -43.24 -29.05
C GLY A 300 13.82 -42.91 -30.21
N LYS A 301 14.11 -41.80 -30.93
CA LYS A 301 14.04 -41.53 -32.39
C LYS A 301 12.75 -41.73 -33.24
N ASN A 302 12.49 -40.66 -34.02
CA ASN A 302 11.95 -40.54 -35.39
C ASN A 302 10.42 -40.55 -35.67
N GLU A 303 9.90 -39.32 -35.82
CA GLU A 303 9.07 -38.78 -36.93
C GLU A 303 7.63 -39.32 -37.24
N PRO A 304 6.76 -38.51 -37.89
CA PRO A 304 5.49 -38.05 -37.29
C PRO A 304 4.22 -38.70 -37.89
N PRO A 305 3.03 -38.39 -37.34
CA PRO A 305 2.08 -37.67 -38.19
C PRO A 305 1.25 -36.59 -37.47
N GLY A 306 0.66 -35.74 -38.31
CA GLY A 306 -0.06 -34.52 -37.99
C GLY A 306 -1.21 -34.63 -36.98
N GLY A 307 -1.31 -33.55 -36.21
CA GLY A 307 -2.46 -33.19 -35.39
C GLY A 307 -2.20 -31.77 -34.86
N GLU A 308 -2.71 -30.76 -35.56
CA GLU A 308 -2.71 -29.38 -35.06
C GLU A 308 -3.55 -29.30 -33.78
N VAL A 309 -2.89 -29.46 -32.64
CA VAL A 309 -3.42 -29.05 -31.35
C VAL A 309 -3.12 -27.56 -31.24
N LYS A 310 -4.15 -26.71 -31.36
CA LYS A 310 -4.10 -25.31 -30.93
C LYS A 310 -3.88 -25.27 -29.42
N ILE A 311 -2.60 -25.29 -29.03
CA ILE A 311 -2.17 -24.95 -27.68
C ILE A 311 -2.36 -23.44 -27.57
N LYS A 312 -3.27 -23.00 -26.68
CA LYS A 312 -3.35 -21.60 -26.28
C LYS A 312 -1.99 -21.24 -25.65
N PRO A 313 -1.30 -20.19 -26.12
CA PRO A 313 -0.04 -19.78 -25.50
C PRO A 313 -0.29 -19.39 -24.04
N SER A 314 0.65 -19.73 -23.16
CA SER A 314 0.59 -19.34 -21.76
C SER A 314 0.84 -17.84 -21.63
N LYS A 315 0.34 -17.27 -20.52
CA LYS A 315 0.39 -15.83 -20.18
C LYS A 315 1.80 -15.24 -20.21
N GLU A 316 2.83 -16.07 -20.13
CA GLU A 316 4.25 -15.67 -20.18
C GLU A 316 4.79 -15.58 -21.62
N GLU A 317 4.39 -16.45 -22.55
CA GLU A 317 4.87 -16.41 -23.95
C GLU A 317 4.32 -15.21 -24.75
N VAL A 318 3.11 -14.74 -24.43
CA VAL A 318 2.53 -13.54 -25.05
C VAL A 318 3.24 -12.28 -24.53
N LYS A 319 3.55 -12.24 -23.23
CA LYS A 319 4.31 -11.15 -22.61
C LYS A 319 5.76 -11.11 -23.09
N GLU A 320 6.41 -12.25 -23.28
CA GLU A 320 7.79 -12.30 -23.76
C GLU A 320 7.92 -11.92 -25.24
N LYS A 321 6.91 -12.21 -26.08
CA LYS A 321 6.88 -11.72 -27.48
C LYS A 321 6.61 -10.22 -27.59
N ALA A 322 5.83 -9.64 -26.68
CA ALA A 322 5.63 -8.19 -26.60
C ALA A 322 6.88 -7.46 -26.05
N LYS A 323 7.51 -7.99 -24.99
CA LYS A 323 8.76 -7.45 -24.43
C LYS A 323 9.98 -7.64 -25.34
N GLY A 324 10.13 -8.81 -25.95
CA GLY A 324 11.25 -9.14 -26.83
C GLY A 324 11.26 -8.40 -28.16
N PHE A 325 10.12 -7.85 -28.60
CA PHE A 325 10.06 -6.97 -29.76
C PHE A 325 10.53 -5.54 -29.43
N LEU A 326 10.30 -5.08 -28.20
CA LEU A 326 10.70 -3.76 -27.70
C LEU A 326 12.23 -3.64 -27.50
N ASP A 327 12.89 -4.67 -26.95
CA ASP A 327 14.35 -4.65 -26.75
C ASP A 327 15.16 -4.79 -28.06
N PHE A 328 14.56 -5.29 -29.15
CA PHE A 328 15.26 -5.54 -30.41
C PHE A 328 15.35 -4.31 -31.34
N LEU A 329 14.55 -3.26 -31.11
CA LEU A 329 14.60 -1.99 -31.86
C LEU A 329 15.25 -0.83 -31.08
N GLY A 330 15.47 -1.00 -29.77
CA GLY A 330 16.13 -0.05 -28.86
C GLY A 330 17.65 0.09 -29.05
N GLY A 331 18.10 0.26 -30.29
CA GLY A 331 19.50 0.44 -30.66
C GLY A 331 19.91 1.91 -30.77
N GLY A 332 19.93 2.63 -29.64
CA GLY A 332 20.71 3.85 -29.37
C GLY A 332 20.60 5.07 -30.29
N LYS A 333 20.24 6.23 -29.71
CA LYS A 333 20.96 7.52 -29.86
C LYS A 333 20.23 8.68 -29.17
N GLY A 334 20.88 9.20 -28.12
CA GLY A 334 21.15 10.62 -27.91
C GLY A 334 19.99 11.54 -27.53
N ASP A 335 20.14 12.19 -26.37
CA ASP A 335 19.38 13.34 -25.90
C ASP A 335 19.38 14.50 -26.91
N LYS A 336 18.55 14.39 -27.95
CA LYS A 336 18.13 15.51 -28.77
C LYS A 336 16.66 15.71 -28.46
N GLU A 337 16.34 16.84 -27.83
CA GLU A 337 14.96 17.30 -27.75
C GLU A 337 14.33 17.21 -29.14
N PRO A 338 13.23 16.45 -29.29
CA PRO A 338 12.58 16.30 -30.56
C PRO A 338 12.13 17.69 -31.02
N LYS A 339 12.51 18.08 -32.24
CA LYS A 339 11.96 19.29 -32.85
C LYS A 339 10.63 18.93 -33.45
N LEU A 340 9.56 19.52 -32.91
CA LEU A 340 8.21 19.39 -33.45
C LEU A 340 8.19 19.65 -34.97
N SER A 341 8.03 18.59 -35.75
CA SER A 341 8.01 18.62 -37.21
C SER A 341 6.58 18.44 -37.72
N GLY A 342 6.32 18.87 -38.96
CA GLY A 342 5.01 18.63 -39.58
C GLY A 342 4.65 17.14 -39.68
N GLU A 343 5.66 16.26 -39.70
CA GLU A 343 5.47 14.81 -39.68
C GLU A 343 5.06 14.31 -38.28
N SER A 344 5.70 14.80 -37.21
CA SER A 344 5.33 14.44 -35.84
C SER A 344 3.89 14.81 -35.50
N ILE A 345 3.41 15.99 -35.94
CA ILE A 345 2.02 16.41 -35.74
C ILE A 345 1.04 15.52 -36.51
N ARG A 346 1.37 15.13 -37.74
CA ARG A 346 0.52 14.23 -38.52
C ARG A 346 0.38 12.88 -37.83
N LEU A 347 1.49 12.35 -37.32
CA LEU A 347 1.50 11.09 -36.60
C LEU A 347 0.73 11.18 -35.28
N LEU A 348 0.88 12.27 -34.51
CA LEU A 348 0.08 12.52 -33.32
C LEU A 348 -1.43 12.58 -33.63
N LYS A 349 -1.83 13.24 -34.72
CA LYS A 349 -3.24 13.29 -35.17
C LYS A 349 -3.81 11.92 -35.53
N GLU A 350 -2.98 11.02 -36.03
CA GLU A 350 -3.37 9.67 -36.41
C GLU A 350 -3.46 8.74 -35.19
N ILE A 351 -2.50 8.86 -34.27
CA ILE A 351 -2.32 7.91 -33.18
C ILE A 351 -3.07 8.31 -31.89
N LEU A 352 -3.19 9.59 -31.55
CA LEU A 352 -3.89 10.00 -30.32
C LEU A 352 -5.34 9.48 -30.26
N PRO A 353 -6.15 9.48 -31.33
CA PRO A 353 -7.48 8.86 -31.31
C PRO A 353 -7.46 7.34 -31.07
N VAL A 354 -6.41 6.67 -31.53
CA VAL A 354 -6.23 5.23 -31.27
C VAL A 354 -5.90 5.01 -29.80
N LEU A 355 -5.02 5.84 -29.23
CA LEU A 355 -4.68 5.80 -27.81
C LEU A 355 -5.91 6.10 -26.93
N ASP A 356 -6.70 7.11 -27.27
CA ASP A 356 -7.96 7.43 -26.57
C ASP A 356 -8.90 6.21 -26.54
N SER A 357 -9.06 5.54 -27.68
CA SER A 357 -9.87 4.31 -27.76
C SER A 357 -9.28 3.15 -26.96
N LEU A 358 -7.97 3.09 -26.74
CA LEU A 358 -7.33 2.05 -25.93
C LEU A 358 -7.46 2.36 -24.44
N LEU A 359 -7.25 3.62 -24.04
CA LEU A 359 -7.45 4.08 -22.67
C LEU A 359 -8.87 3.79 -22.18
N GLY A 360 -9.88 3.98 -23.05
CA GLY A 360 -11.28 3.61 -22.73
C GLY A 360 -11.56 2.11 -22.61
N LYS A 361 -10.57 1.24 -22.85
CA LYS A 361 -10.66 -0.22 -22.67
C LYS A 361 -9.82 -0.73 -21.50
N LEU A 362 -9.16 0.17 -20.78
CA LEU A 362 -8.50 -0.20 -19.54
C LEU A 362 -9.53 -0.69 -18.51
N PRO A 363 -9.09 -1.49 -17.53
CA PRO A 363 -9.92 -1.78 -16.35
C PRO A 363 -10.44 -0.50 -15.68
N ASP A 364 -11.68 -0.51 -15.19
CA ASP A 364 -12.35 0.67 -14.63
C ASP A 364 -11.53 1.34 -13.52
N ASP A 365 -10.83 0.56 -12.68
CA ASP A 365 -9.95 1.06 -11.62
C ASP A 365 -8.75 1.84 -12.15
N LYS A 366 -8.21 1.44 -13.32
CA LYS A 366 -7.10 2.15 -13.97
C LYS A 366 -7.55 3.41 -14.70
N ILE A 367 -8.75 3.39 -15.26
CA ILE A 367 -9.36 4.58 -15.85
C ILE A 367 -9.61 5.62 -14.77
N GLU A 368 -10.21 5.21 -13.65
CA GLU A 368 -10.48 6.08 -12.50
C GLU A 368 -9.18 6.67 -11.95
N GLU A 369 -8.17 5.83 -11.67
CA GLU A 369 -6.86 6.25 -11.18
C GLU A 369 -6.24 7.31 -12.11
N PHE A 370 -6.15 7.04 -13.42
CA PHE A 370 -5.56 7.97 -14.38
C PHE A 370 -6.37 9.27 -14.49
N SER A 371 -7.71 9.19 -14.53
CA SER A 371 -8.59 10.36 -14.72
C SER A 371 -8.47 11.42 -13.62
N THR A 372 -7.94 11.04 -12.45
CA THR A 372 -7.71 11.94 -11.31
C THR A 372 -6.33 12.60 -11.28
N THR A 373 -5.46 12.28 -12.25
CA THR A 373 -4.08 12.81 -12.32
C THR A 373 -3.98 14.07 -13.16
N ASP A 374 -3.01 14.93 -12.84
CA ASP A 374 -2.65 16.09 -13.67
C ASP A 374 -2.25 15.66 -15.10
N ASP A 375 -1.68 14.47 -15.25
CA ASP A 375 -1.30 13.91 -16.56
C ASP A 375 -2.53 13.66 -17.45
N TYR A 376 -3.71 13.36 -16.88
CA TYR A 376 -4.95 13.23 -17.65
C TYR A 376 -5.44 14.58 -18.19
N GLU A 377 -5.34 15.65 -17.40
CA GLU A 377 -5.67 17.00 -17.87
C GLU A 377 -4.73 17.42 -19.01
N VAL A 378 -3.42 17.18 -18.84
CA VAL A 378 -2.40 17.47 -19.84
C VAL A 378 -2.59 16.61 -21.10
N TYR A 379 -3.01 15.35 -20.95
CA TYR A 379 -3.40 14.49 -22.07
C TYR A 379 -4.58 15.06 -22.86
N ASN A 380 -5.67 15.46 -22.19
CA ASN A 380 -6.83 16.05 -22.84
C ASN A 380 -6.47 17.35 -23.57
N GLU A 381 -5.68 18.22 -22.94
CA GLU A 381 -5.22 19.46 -23.58
C GLU A 381 -4.28 19.16 -24.77
N LEU A 382 -3.42 18.14 -24.67
CA LEU A 382 -2.59 17.68 -25.78
C LEU A 382 -3.45 17.17 -26.95
N PHE A 383 -4.49 16.38 -26.65
CA PHE A 383 -5.43 15.84 -27.63
C PHE A 383 -6.16 16.96 -28.38
N GLU A 384 -6.69 17.95 -27.65
CA GLU A 384 -7.34 19.12 -28.24
C GLU A 384 -6.38 19.95 -29.10
N LYS A 385 -5.20 20.29 -28.55
CA LYS A 385 -4.20 21.12 -29.25
C LYS A 385 -3.64 20.46 -30.49
N VAL A 386 -3.47 19.14 -30.47
CA VAL A 386 -3.07 18.38 -31.65
C VAL A 386 -4.21 18.35 -32.67
N SER A 387 -5.44 18.03 -32.27
CA SER A 387 -6.60 17.94 -33.17
C SER A 387 -6.82 19.25 -33.94
N ASP A 388 -6.83 20.38 -33.22
CA ASP A 388 -7.02 21.73 -33.74
C ASP A 388 -5.71 22.46 -34.07
N TYR A 389 -4.63 21.71 -34.32
CA TYR A 389 -3.32 22.30 -34.57
C TYR A 389 -3.32 23.22 -35.80
N LYS A 390 -3.02 24.50 -35.57
CA LYS A 390 -2.87 25.57 -36.58
C LYS A 390 -1.43 26.06 -36.71
N GLY A 391 -0.50 25.51 -35.92
CA GLY A 391 0.92 25.86 -35.96
C GLY A 391 1.28 27.17 -35.25
N THR A 392 0.44 27.62 -34.32
CA THR A 392 0.72 28.77 -33.44
C THR A 392 1.92 28.47 -32.53
N GLY A 393 2.59 29.53 -32.04
CA GLY A 393 3.74 29.39 -31.14
C GLY A 393 3.37 28.62 -29.87
N GLU A 394 2.24 29.00 -29.24
CA GLU A 394 1.73 28.37 -28.02
C GLU A 394 1.38 26.89 -28.21
N GLN A 395 0.76 26.51 -29.32
CA GLN A 395 0.48 25.09 -29.61
C GLN A 395 1.77 24.30 -29.79
N LYS A 396 2.75 24.86 -30.53
CA LYS A 396 4.03 24.21 -30.76
C LYS A 396 4.79 23.97 -29.48
N GLU A 397 4.89 24.99 -28.64
CA GLU A 397 5.58 24.92 -27.36
C GLU A 397 4.92 23.91 -26.43
N PHE A 398 3.59 23.98 -26.28
CA PHE A 398 2.85 23.04 -25.43
C PHE A 398 3.03 21.58 -25.88
N ILE A 399 2.85 21.30 -27.17
CA ILE A 399 2.99 19.93 -27.68
C ILE A 399 4.43 19.45 -27.48
N ASN A 400 5.43 20.30 -27.75
CA ASN A 400 6.83 19.91 -27.64
C ASN A 400 7.25 19.58 -26.21
N VAL A 401 6.74 20.34 -25.24
CA VAL A 401 7.06 20.15 -23.81
C VAL A 401 6.37 18.90 -23.25
N ASN A 402 5.11 18.66 -23.61
CA ASN A 402 4.29 17.68 -22.89
C ASN A 402 4.22 16.30 -23.57
N THR A 403 4.45 16.20 -24.88
CA THR A 403 4.22 14.94 -25.62
C THR A 403 5.03 13.78 -25.08
N LYS A 404 6.32 13.98 -24.77
CA LYS A 404 7.19 12.90 -24.27
C LYS A 404 6.66 12.34 -22.94
N ASN A 405 6.33 13.22 -22.00
CA ASN A 405 5.81 12.80 -20.69
C ASN A 405 4.51 12.01 -20.84
N ILE A 406 3.55 12.58 -21.59
CA ILE A 406 2.23 11.96 -21.79
C ILE A 406 2.32 10.63 -22.51
N LEU A 407 3.16 10.51 -23.54
CA LEU A 407 3.35 9.22 -24.21
C LEU A 407 3.96 8.18 -23.29
N GLY A 408 4.89 8.55 -22.40
CA GLY A 408 5.44 7.63 -21.40
C GLY A 408 4.40 7.19 -20.36
N VAL A 409 3.54 8.09 -19.90
CA VAL A 409 2.43 7.75 -18.99
C VAL A 409 1.45 6.80 -19.67
N ILE A 410 1.05 7.09 -20.91
CA ILE A 410 0.15 6.22 -21.68
C ILE A 410 0.77 4.85 -21.93
N ASP A 411 2.05 4.77 -22.31
CA ASP A 411 2.71 3.49 -22.57
C ASP A 411 2.65 2.57 -21.35
N ASN A 412 2.94 3.12 -20.15
CA ASN A 412 2.80 2.40 -18.89
C ASN A 412 1.35 1.97 -18.60
N LEU A 413 0.37 2.83 -18.91
CA LEU A 413 -1.04 2.48 -18.73
C LEU A 413 -1.46 1.35 -19.66
N LEU A 414 -1.01 1.35 -20.91
CA LEU A 414 -1.34 0.32 -21.90
C LEU A 414 -0.83 -1.07 -21.50
N GLU A 415 0.19 -1.19 -20.63
CA GLU A 415 0.59 -2.48 -20.05
C GLU A 415 -0.51 -3.15 -19.23
N ASN A 416 -1.50 -2.37 -18.76
CA ASN A 416 -2.62 -2.86 -17.96
C ASN A 416 -3.86 -3.23 -18.81
N LEU A 417 -3.76 -3.17 -20.14
CA LEU A 417 -4.84 -3.61 -21.02
C LEU A 417 -5.11 -5.12 -20.88
N PRO A 418 -6.36 -5.56 -21.09
CA PRO A 418 -6.66 -6.98 -21.26
C PRO A 418 -5.82 -7.61 -22.38
N ASP A 419 -5.32 -8.83 -22.16
CA ASP A 419 -4.43 -9.53 -23.11
C ASP A 419 -5.01 -9.57 -24.55
N GLU A 420 -6.33 -9.71 -24.68
CA GLU A 420 -7.05 -9.72 -25.96
C GLU A 420 -6.95 -8.39 -26.72
N GLU A 421 -6.97 -7.26 -25.99
CA GLU A 421 -6.84 -5.93 -26.58
C GLU A 421 -5.39 -5.59 -26.92
N ILE A 422 -4.43 -6.07 -26.12
CA ILE A 422 -3.00 -5.99 -26.43
C ILE A 422 -2.71 -6.73 -27.74
N GLU A 423 -3.14 -8.00 -27.86
CA GLU A 423 -2.90 -8.81 -29.07
C GLU A 423 -3.55 -8.19 -30.31
N ARG A 424 -4.77 -7.66 -30.15
CA ARG A 424 -5.49 -6.96 -31.22
C ARG A 424 -4.77 -5.68 -31.63
N PHE A 425 -4.30 -4.88 -30.68
CA PHE A 425 -3.59 -3.64 -30.97
C PHE A 425 -2.22 -3.92 -31.60
N SER A 426 -1.41 -4.81 -31.03
CA SER A 426 -0.08 -5.15 -31.54
C SER A 426 -0.09 -5.70 -32.97
N SER A 427 -1.22 -6.31 -33.37
CA SER A 427 -1.43 -6.83 -34.71
C SER A 427 -2.01 -5.80 -35.69
N SER A 428 -2.34 -4.60 -35.23
CA SER A 428 -2.95 -3.54 -36.05
C SER A 428 -1.90 -2.70 -36.79
N ASP A 429 -2.29 -2.09 -37.91
CA ASP A 429 -1.43 -1.14 -38.63
C ASP A 429 -1.08 0.10 -37.78
N SER A 430 -1.96 0.47 -36.85
CA SER A 430 -1.78 1.58 -35.91
C SER A 430 -0.62 1.34 -34.94
N PHE A 431 -0.27 0.09 -34.64
CA PHE A 431 0.85 -0.22 -33.75
C PHE A 431 2.20 0.24 -34.30
N LYS A 432 2.39 0.15 -35.63
CA LYS A 432 3.60 0.67 -36.28
C LYS A 432 3.70 2.19 -36.16
N GLY A 433 2.57 2.88 -36.30
CA GLY A 433 2.51 4.32 -36.13
C GLY A 433 2.74 4.74 -34.68
N TYR A 434 2.26 3.96 -33.72
CA TYR A 434 2.52 4.15 -32.29
C TYR A 434 4.01 4.00 -31.94
N ASN A 435 4.67 2.90 -32.31
CA ASN A 435 6.10 2.72 -32.02
C ASN A 435 6.95 3.81 -32.67
N ARG A 436 6.62 4.18 -33.91
CA ARG A 436 7.28 5.29 -34.59
C ARG A 436 7.09 6.62 -33.85
N LEU A 437 5.95 6.81 -33.18
CA LEU A 437 5.68 8.00 -32.39
C LEU A 437 6.52 8.00 -31.11
N LEU A 438 6.63 6.88 -30.40
CA LEU A 438 7.51 6.73 -29.24
C LEU A 438 8.97 7.03 -29.60
N ASP A 439 9.47 6.41 -30.69
CA ASP A 439 10.82 6.65 -31.21
C ASP A 439 11.08 8.13 -31.53
N LEU A 440 10.09 8.82 -32.10
CA LEU A 440 10.20 10.24 -32.46
C LEU A 440 10.32 11.15 -31.25
N PHE A 441 9.71 10.78 -30.13
CA PHE A 441 9.71 11.57 -28.90
C PHE A 441 10.69 11.05 -27.83
N GLY A 442 11.39 9.94 -28.11
CA GLY A 442 12.38 9.35 -27.23
C GLY A 442 11.77 8.86 -25.91
N VAL A 443 10.59 8.26 -26.01
CA VAL A 443 9.96 7.39 -25.01
C VAL A 443 10.38 5.97 -25.36
#